data_AF-A0A1X6N1W2-F1
#
_entry.id   AF-A0A1X6N1W2-F1
#
_cell.length_a   1.000
_cell.length_b   1.000
_cell.length_c   1.000
_cell.angle_alpha   90.00
_cell.angle_beta   90.00
_cell.angle_gamma   90.00
#
_symmetry.space_group_name_H-M   'P 1'
#
loop_
_entity.id
_entity.type
_entity.pdbx_description
1 polymer ?
#
loop_
_entity_poly.entity_id
_entity_poly.type
_entity_poly.pdbx_seq_one_letter_code
_entity_poly.pdbx_strand_id
1 'polypeptide(L)'
;MAAAGVLNQAHFICPACITPRALFGPPEAFRTGAPVLGELPLVLGMSAGCDRGVPFAPLSNAEAGAGDAQEWRDMMRAAAEQVVFARETDGDEPVPRGLVGSSQREGMRLSALIDGFSPHLRRPSVIMKSILQALGVDKDCKIAVVQYRRDVFGVGREEELHWSIVLQTESKVNSKSRFPCFQVFDRTFNDERGKQWELHDRDVSLAKTRKCLGGVYIGVVKESQIALLREVVHSNPPTDRSAEWNCRDWVMEVIELFILKGWVGASIHSQSVLLPSLRRASLATETLFSESSSALPVIVDLA
;
A
#
# COMPACT_ATOMS: atom_id res chain seq x y z
N MET A 1 -9.36 -21.32 19.96
CA MET A 1 -10.43 -20.91 19.02
C MET A 1 -10.83 -22.10 18.18
N ALA A 2 -12.12 -22.49 18.22
CA ALA A 2 -12.68 -23.36 17.21
C ALA A 2 -12.71 -22.60 15.87
N ALA A 3 -12.36 -23.25 14.77
CA ALA A 3 -12.46 -22.64 13.45
C ALA A 3 -13.92 -22.32 13.14
N ALA A 4 -14.20 -21.09 12.70
CA ALA A 4 -15.52 -20.67 12.23
C ALA A 4 -15.48 -20.48 10.71
N GLY A 5 -16.58 -20.80 10.03
CA GLY A 5 -16.67 -20.84 8.57
C GLY A 5 -17.69 -19.87 8.00
N VAL A 6 -17.49 -19.45 6.76
CA VAL A 6 -18.50 -18.81 5.92
C VAL A 6 -18.84 -19.79 4.81
N LEU A 7 -20.13 -20.06 4.59
CA LEU A 7 -20.59 -20.95 3.52
C LEU A 7 -20.72 -20.17 2.22
N ASN A 8 -19.82 -20.42 1.28
CA ASN A 8 -19.86 -19.78 -0.03
C ASN A 8 -20.87 -20.49 -0.95
N GLN A 9 -21.63 -19.70 -1.73
CA GLN A 9 -22.64 -20.20 -2.67
C GLN A 9 -23.67 -21.15 -1.99
N ALA A 10 -24.16 -20.77 -0.81
CA ALA A 10 -25.07 -21.60 -0.02
C ALA A 10 -26.47 -21.67 -0.65
N HIS A 11 -26.96 -20.55 -1.16
CA HIS A 11 -28.28 -20.40 -1.77
C HIS A 11 -28.24 -19.50 -2.99
N PHE A 12 -29.30 -19.50 -3.79
CA PHE A 12 -29.56 -18.44 -4.77
C PHE A 12 -30.91 -17.80 -4.50
N ILE A 13 -31.09 -16.55 -4.92
CA ILE A 13 -32.36 -15.84 -4.78
C ILE A 13 -33.12 -15.97 -6.09
N CYS A 14 -34.30 -16.58 -6.04
CA CYS A 14 -35.11 -16.75 -7.25
C CYS A 14 -35.58 -15.37 -7.74
N PRO A 15 -35.23 -14.91 -8.96
CA PRO A 15 -35.60 -13.57 -9.41
C PRO A 15 -37.10 -13.40 -9.61
N ALA A 16 -37.85 -14.49 -9.79
CA ALA A 16 -39.30 -14.46 -9.98
C ALA A 16 -40.09 -14.29 -8.68
N CYS A 17 -39.55 -14.75 -7.54
CA CYS A 17 -40.30 -14.79 -6.27
C CYS A 17 -39.50 -14.31 -5.05
N ILE A 18 -38.26 -13.85 -5.24
CA ILE A 18 -37.34 -13.33 -4.23
C ILE A 18 -37.10 -14.32 -3.07
N THR A 19 -37.37 -15.60 -3.30
CA THR A 19 -37.21 -16.65 -2.27
C THR A 19 -35.81 -17.25 -2.37
N PRO A 20 -35.04 -17.28 -1.26
CA PRO A 20 -33.79 -18.02 -1.17
C PRO A 20 -34.02 -19.52 -1.39
N ARG A 21 -33.19 -20.15 -2.21
CA ARG A 21 -33.20 -21.59 -2.46
C ARG A 21 -31.81 -22.15 -2.24
N ALA A 22 -31.68 -23.05 -1.27
CA ALA A 22 -30.41 -23.72 -0.99
C ALA A 22 -29.92 -24.50 -2.21
N LEU A 23 -28.65 -24.32 -2.58
CA LEU A 23 -28.04 -24.98 -3.74
C LEU A 23 -27.62 -26.41 -3.44
N PHE A 24 -27.08 -26.64 -2.24
CA PHE A 24 -26.52 -27.91 -1.80
C PHE A 24 -27.31 -28.55 -0.65
N GLY A 25 -28.58 -28.17 -0.53
CA GLY A 25 -29.44 -28.57 0.58
C GLY A 25 -29.25 -27.72 1.85
N PRO A 26 -30.01 -28.02 2.91
CA PRO A 26 -30.05 -27.21 4.12
C PRO A 26 -28.71 -27.26 4.92
N PRO A 27 -28.22 -26.13 5.47
CA PRO A 27 -26.90 -26.01 6.10
C PRO A 27 -26.80 -26.63 7.51
N GLU A 28 -27.88 -27.19 8.03
CA GLU A 28 -28.03 -27.67 9.42
C GLU A 28 -26.97 -28.71 9.77
N ALA A 29 -26.62 -29.60 8.84
CA ALA A 29 -25.58 -30.61 9.05
C ALA A 29 -24.17 -30.01 9.19
N PHE A 30 -23.92 -28.83 8.63
CA PHE A 30 -22.62 -28.14 8.78
C PHE A 30 -22.55 -27.38 10.10
N ARG A 31 -23.68 -26.79 10.54
CA ARG A 31 -23.78 -26.02 11.79
C ARG A 31 -23.53 -26.86 13.05
N THR A 32 -23.64 -28.19 12.97
CA THR A 32 -23.32 -29.11 14.09
C THR A 32 -21.81 -29.32 14.27
N GLY A 33 -21.00 -29.08 13.24
CA GLY A 33 -19.56 -29.32 13.25
C GLY A 33 -18.70 -28.09 13.52
N ALA A 34 -19.16 -26.90 13.16
CA ALA A 34 -18.45 -25.64 13.37
C ALA A 34 -19.40 -24.43 13.37
N PRO A 35 -19.04 -23.31 14.06
CA PRO A 35 -19.78 -22.06 13.95
C PRO A 35 -19.78 -21.54 12.50
N VAL A 36 -20.97 -21.24 11.99
CA VAL A 36 -21.16 -20.60 10.68
C VAL A 36 -21.40 -19.11 10.91
N LEU A 37 -20.51 -18.28 10.38
CA LEU A 37 -20.56 -16.82 10.53
C LEU A 37 -21.50 -16.16 9.52
N GLY A 38 -21.79 -16.85 8.41
CA GLY A 38 -22.68 -16.37 7.36
C GLY A 38 -22.80 -17.34 6.21
N GLU A 39 -23.86 -17.16 5.42
CA GLU A 39 -24.19 -17.96 4.25
C GLU A 39 -24.31 -17.01 3.05
N LEU A 40 -23.40 -17.13 2.10
CA LEU A 40 -23.30 -16.22 0.97
C LEU A 40 -24.17 -16.72 -0.19
N PRO A 41 -25.03 -15.86 -0.76
CA PRO A 41 -25.78 -16.22 -1.95
C PRO A 41 -24.84 -16.40 -3.16
N LEU A 42 -25.29 -17.20 -4.12
CA LEU A 42 -24.74 -17.22 -5.45
C LEU A 42 -25.11 -15.91 -6.14
N VAL A 43 -24.11 -15.07 -6.40
CA VAL A 43 -24.31 -13.82 -7.11
C VAL A 43 -23.80 -13.94 -8.54
N LEU A 44 -24.69 -13.76 -9.51
CA LEU A 44 -24.33 -13.89 -10.94
C LEU A 44 -23.21 -12.92 -11.37
N GLY A 45 -23.19 -11.72 -10.78
CA GLY A 45 -22.11 -10.75 -11.03
C GLY A 45 -20.74 -11.18 -10.52
N MET A 46 -20.68 -12.15 -9.59
CA MET A 46 -19.42 -12.65 -9.01
C MET A 46 -18.61 -13.45 -10.02
N SER A 47 -19.23 -14.40 -10.73
CA SER A 47 -18.51 -15.18 -11.76
C SER A 47 -18.01 -14.27 -12.88
N ALA A 48 -18.86 -13.36 -13.37
CA ALA A 48 -18.49 -12.43 -14.44
C ALA A 48 -17.41 -11.41 -14.03
N GLY A 49 -17.36 -11.03 -12.75
CA GLY A 49 -16.27 -10.22 -12.19
C GLY A 49 -14.96 -11.02 -12.13
N CYS A 50 -15.01 -12.22 -11.55
CA CYS A 50 -13.86 -13.09 -11.38
C CYS A 50 -13.20 -13.47 -12.72
N ASP A 51 -13.97 -13.75 -13.77
CA ASP A 51 -13.43 -14.05 -15.12
C ASP A 51 -12.66 -12.86 -15.72
N ARG A 52 -12.97 -11.63 -15.29
CA ARG A 52 -12.29 -10.40 -15.70
C ARG A 52 -11.14 -10.01 -14.75
N GLY A 53 -10.84 -10.83 -13.75
CA GLY A 53 -9.87 -10.50 -12.71
C GLY A 53 -10.32 -9.39 -11.76
N VAL A 54 -11.62 -9.09 -11.71
CA VAL A 54 -12.20 -8.05 -10.85
C VAL A 54 -12.87 -8.75 -9.65
N PRO A 55 -12.39 -8.56 -8.42
CA PRO A 55 -13.07 -9.10 -7.24
C PRO A 55 -14.53 -8.61 -7.17
N PHE A 56 -15.43 -9.38 -6.58
CA PHE A 56 -16.85 -9.02 -6.54
C PHE A 56 -17.17 -7.85 -5.60
N ALA A 57 -16.42 -7.72 -4.50
CA ALA A 57 -16.60 -6.65 -3.52
C ALA A 57 -16.60 -5.21 -4.10
N PRO A 58 -15.74 -4.85 -5.07
CA PRO A 58 -15.74 -3.54 -5.71
C PRO A 58 -16.77 -3.34 -6.85
N LEU A 59 -17.56 -4.35 -7.24
CA LEU A 59 -18.53 -4.17 -8.32
C LEU A 59 -19.67 -3.23 -7.88
N SER A 60 -20.01 -2.27 -8.73
CA SER A 60 -21.15 -1.40 -8.52
C SER A 60 -22.47 -2.20 -8.51
N ASN A 61 -23.52 -1.67 -7.87
CA ASN A 61 -24.84 -2.33 -7.87
C ASN A 61 -25.39 -2.62 -9.27
N ALA A 62 -24.98 -1.82 -10.26
CA ALA A 62 -25.37 -1.99 -11.66
C ALA A 62 -24.64 -3.16 -12.33
N GLU A 63 -23.40 -3.44 -11.93
CA GLU A 63 -22.56 -4.52 -12.49
C GLU A 63 -22.71 -5.85 -11.75
N ALA A 64 -23.15 -5.79 -10.49
CA ALA A 64 -23.24 -6.94 -9.60
C ALA A 64 -24.58 -7.69 -9.68
N GLY A 65 -25.59 -7.13 -10.38
CA GLY A 65 -26.98 -7.57 -10.32
C GLY A 65 -27.67 -7.03 -9.07
N ALA A 66 -28.70 -6.21 -9.23
CA ALA A 66 -29.38 -5.56 -8.12
C ALA A 66 -30.14 -6.57 -7.24
N GLY A 67 -29.95 -6.50 -5.92
CA GLY A 67 -30.54 -7.40 -4.92
C GLY A 67 -29.49 -8.28 -4.23
N ASP A 68 -29.01 -9.31 -4.93
CA ASP A 68 -28.14 -10.35 -4.39
C ASP A 68 -26.76 -9.83 -3.95
N ALA A 69 -26.25 -8.80 -4.65
CA ALA A 69 -24.98 -8.16 -4.32
C ALA A 69 -25.01 -7.43 -2.97
N GLN A 70 -26.17 -6.89 -2.60
CA GLN A 70 -26.31 -6.16 -1.35
C GLN A 70 -26.36 -7.13 -0.16
N GLU A 71 -27.14 -8.21 -0.29
CA GLU A 71 -27.19 -9.28 0.71
C GLU A 71 -25.81 -9.89 0.95
N TRP A 72 -25.05 -10.16 -0.12
CA TRP A 72 -23.68 -10.65 -0.01
C TRP A 72 -22.78 -9.72 0.80
N ARG A 73 -22.84 -8.40 0.55
CA ARG A 73 -22.02 -7.40 1.26
C ARG A 73 -22.42 -7.25 2.72
N ASP A 74 -23.71 -7.26 3.01
CA ASP A 74 -24.22 -7.15 4.38
C ASP A 74 -23.86 -8.38 5.20
N MET A 75 -23.92 -9.58 4.60
CA MET A 75 -23.49 -10.83 5.24
C MET A 75 -21.98 -10.83 5.54
N MET A 76 -21.15 -10.41 4.59
CA MET A 76 -19.69 -10.31 4.79
C MET A 76 -19.34 -9.28 5.88
N ARG A 77 -20.08 -8.17 5.96
CA ARG A 77 -19.92 -7.18 7.03
C ARG A 77 -20.28 -7.77 8.40
N ALA A 78 -21.43 -8.44 8.51
CA ALA A 78 -21.87 -9.05 9.75
C ALA A 78 -20.92 -10.17 10.23
N ALA A 79 -20.38 -10.97 9.31
CA ALA A 79 -19.37 -11.98 9.61
C ALA A 79 -18.07 -11.33 10.13
N ALA A 80 -17.65 -10.20 9.52
CA ALA A 80 -16.46 -9.47 9.96
C ALA A 80 -16.63 -8.88 11.37
N GLU A 81 -17.79 -8.29 11.67
CA GLU A 81 -18.09 -7.74 13.00
C GLU A 81 -18.00 -8.82 14.08
N GLN A 82 -18.56 -10.01 13.85
CA GLN A 82 -18.50 -11.13 14.81
C GLN A 82 -17.06 -11.58 15.10
N VAL A 83 -16.18 -11.56 14.11
CA VAL A 83 -14.75 -11.91 14.29
C VAL A 83 -14.01 -10.83 15.10
N VAL A 84 -14.37 -9.55 14.93
CA VAL A 84 -13.77 -8.44 15.68
C VAL A 84 -14.18 -8.48 17.15
N PHE A 85 -15.48 -8.65 17.43
CA PHE A 85 -15.98 -8.68 18.81
C PHE A 85 -15.53 -9.92 19.61
N ALA A 86 -15.43 -11.10 18.97
CA ALA A 86 -14.96 -12.31 19.65
C ALA A 86 -13.50 -12.20 20.15
N ARG A 87 -12.70 -11.29 19.57
CA ARG A 87 -11.32 -11.04 20.00
C ARG A 87 -11.21 -10.13 21.24
N GLU A 88 -12.22 -9.33 21.52
CA GLU A 88 -12.24 -8.41 22.67
C GLU A 88 -12.68 -9.13 23.96
N THR A 89 -13.42 -10.23 23.84
CA THR A 89 -13.96 -10.97 25.00
C THR A 89 -13.05 -12.06 25.57
N ASP A 90 -12.00 -12.48 24.85
CA ASP A 90 -11.07 -13.54 25.29
C ASP A 90 -9.97 -13.02 26.25
N GLY A 91 -10.02 -11.75 26.66
CA GLY A 91 -8.94 -11.05 27.37
C GLY A 91 -9.21 -10.64 28.82
N ASP A 92 -10.41 -10.80 29.39
CA ASP A 92 -10.70 -10.32 30.76
C ASP A 92 -11.48 -11.34 31.59
N GLU A 93 -10.89 -11.77 32.71
CA GLU A 93 -11.60 -12.36 33.84
C GLU A 93 -12.54 -11.31 34.48
N PRO A 94 -13.72 -11.70 35.00
CA PRO A 94 -14.72 -10.73 35.41
C PRO A 94 -14.51 -10.26 36.85
N VAL A 95 -14.56 -8.95 37.09
CA VAL A 95 -14.72 -8.34 38.42
C VAL A 95 -15.95 -7.41 38.39
N PRO A 96 -16.77 -7.35 39.45
CA PRO A 96 -18.22 -7.38 39.31
C PRO A 96 -18.90 -6.01 39.15
N ARG A 97 -20.15 -6.13 38.67
CA ARG A 97 -21.17 -5.09 38.46
C ARG A 97 -21.20 -4.00 39.53
N GLY A 98 -21.18 -2.75 39.05
CA GLY A 98 -21.59 -1.55 39.79
C GLY A 98 -22.18 -0.47 38.88
N LEU A 99 -23.51 -0.44 38.82
CA LEU A 99 -24.38 0.74 38.67
C LEU A 99 -24.30 1.63 37.40
N VAL A 100 -25.30 1.39 36.53
CA VAL A 100 -26.29 2.35 36.00
C VAL A 100 -25.80 3.78 35.69
N GLY A 101 -25.80 4.13 34.40
CA GLY A 101 -25.81 5.50 33.90
C GLY A 101 -26.27 5.54 32.45
N SER A 102 -27.47 6.05 32.24
CA SER A 102 -28.21 6.17 30.99
C SER A 102 -27.58 7.11 29.94
N SER A 103 -27.94 6.85 28.68
CA SER A 103 -28.20 7.85 27.62
C SER A 103 -27.00 8.57 26.98
N GLN A 104 -26.68 8.21 25.73
CA GLN A 104 -26.92 9.07 24.56
C GLN A 104 -26.54 8.36 23.26
N ARG A 105 -27.49 8.32 22.32
CA ARG A 105 -27.22 8.07 20.90
C ARG A 105 -26.57 9.33 20.34
N GLU A 106 -25.30 9.27 19.99
CA GLU A 106 -24.68 10.22 19.07
C GLU A 106 -23.84 9.46 18.03
N GLY A 107 -24.06 9.80 16.77
CA GLY A 107 -23.41 9.16 15.63
C GLY A 107 -21.89 9.31 15.68
N MET A 108 -21.20 8.19 15.87
CA MET A 108 -19.74 8.13 15.82
C MET A 108 -19.26 8.30 14.37
N ARG A 109 -18.54 9.40 14.12
CA ARG A 109 -17.75 9.60 12.90
C ARG A 109 -16.54 8.67 12.92
N LEU A 110 -16.28 8.01 11.79
CA LEU A 110 -15.18 7.07 11.54
C LEU A 110 -13.77 7.62 11.88
N SER A 111 -13.62 8.93 12.04
CA SER A 111 -12.35 9.57 12.41
C SER A 111 -11.92 9.29 13.85
N ALA A 112 -12.85 9.01 14.76
CA ALA A 112 -12.55 8.83 16.19
C ALA A 112 -11.95 7.45 16.53
N LEU A 113 -12.01 6.46 15.62
CA LEU A 113 -11.48 5.12 15.86
C LEU A 113 -9.95 5.01 15.67
N ILE A 114 -9.30 6.04 15.12
CA ILE A 114 -7.88 5.99 14.76
C ILE A 114 -6.98 6.62 15.85
N ASP A 115 -7.51 7.54 16.66
CA ASP A 115 -6.71 8.33 17.61
C ASP A 115 -6.59 7.70 19.02
N GLY A 116 -7.20 6.54 19.26
CA GLY A 116 -7.15 5.83 20.55
C GLY A 116 -5.96 4.88 20.75
N PHE A 117 -5.12 4.64 19.74
CA PHE A 117 -4.06 3.64 19.83
C PHE A 117 -2.74 4.20 20.36
N SER A 118 -2.28 3.60 21.46
CA SER A 118 -0.96 3.80 22.05
C SER A 118 0.16 3.61 21.00
N PRO A 119 1.22 4.45 20.98
CA PRO A 119 2.16 4.58 19.87
C PRO A 119 3.03 3.35 19.54
N HIS A 120 2.88 2.23 20.26
CA HIS A 120 3.69 1.02 20.12
C HIS A 120 3.04 -0.12 19.31
N LEU A 121 1.81 0.01 18.81
CA LEU A 121 1.12 -1.03 18.02
C LEU A 121 0.85 -0.62 16.55
N ARG A 122 1.75 0.13 15.91
CA ARG A 122 1.64 0.54 14.50
C ARG A 122 2.11 -0.52 13.50
N ARG A 123 1.48 -1.70 13.49
CA ARG A 123 1.53 -2.61 12.34
C ARG A 123 0.12 -3.09 12.04
N PRO A 124 -0.51 -2.67 10.92
CA PRO A 124 -1.77 -3.26 10.52
C PRO A 124 -1.55 -4.76 10.31
N SER A 125 -2.38 -5.58 10.96
CA SER A 125 -2.37 -7.02 10.71
C SER A 125 -2.65 -7.28 9.22
N VAL A 126 -2.18 -8.42 8.70
CA VAL A 126 -2.40 -8.85 7.31
C VAL A 126 -3.90 -8.77 6.93
N ILE A 127 -4.78 -9.03 7.90
CA ILE A 127 -6.24 -8.99 7.77
C ILE A 127 -6.75 -7.58 7.45
N MET A 128 -6.19 -6.53 8.07
CA MET A 128 -6.60 -5.13 7.86
C MET A 128 -6.24 -4.64 6.44
N LYS A 129 -5.12 -5.11 5.89
CA LYS A 129 -4.71 -4.80 4.51
C LYS A 129 -5.65 -5.42 3.48
N SER A 130 -6.07 -6.67 3.69
CA SER A 130 -7.04 -7.35 2.82
C SER A 130 -8.42 -6.70 2.86
N ILE A 131 -8.82 -6.13 4.00
CA ILE A 131 -10.08 -5.37 4.13
C ILE A 131 -10.03 -4.05 3.34
N LEU A 132 -8.92 -3.29 3.43
CA LEU A 132 -8.77 -2.05 2.65
C LEU A 132 -8.77 -2.32 1.13
N GLN A 133 -8.16 -3.42 0.71
CA GLN A 133 -8.20 -3.92 -0.66
C GLN A 133 -9.63 -4.30 -1.09
N ALA A 134 -10.39 -4.95 -0.22
CA ALA A 134 -11.77 -5.36 -0.49
C ALA A 134 -12.78 -4.19 -0.53
N LEU A 135 -12.47 -3.07 0.13
CA LEU A 135 -13.35 -1.88 0.20
C LEU A 135 -13.15 -0.88 -0.94
N GLY A 136 -12.26 -1.16 -1.91
CA GLY A 136 -12.02 -0.27 -3.06
C GLY A 136 -11.34 1.06 -2.68
N VAL A 137 -10.63 1.11 -1.56
CA VAL A 137 -9.92 2.31 -1.06
C VAL A 137 -8.40 2.17 -1.20
N ASP A 138 -7.94 1.26 -2.07
CA ASP A 138 -6.51 1.04 -2.28
C ASP A 138 -5.91 2.21 -3.08
N LYS A 139 -5.14 3.04 -2.38
CA LYS A 139 -4.66 4.31 -2.91
C LYS A 139 -3.47 4.10 -3.83
N ASP A 140 -3.37 4.97 -4.82
CA ASP A 140 -2.18 5.04 -5.66
C ASP A 140 -1.03 5.71 -4.90
N CYS A 141 0.15 5.11 -5.04
CA CYS A 141 1.41 5.65 -4.56
C CYS A 141 2.29 5.89 -5.78
N LYS A 142 2.69 7.14 -6.00
CA LYS A 142 3.59 7.48 -7.09
C LYS A 142 5.01 7.02 -6.76
N ILE A 143 5.67 6.37 -7.70
CA ILE A 143 7.07 5.98 -7.62
C ILE A 143 7.89 7.11 -8.25
N ALA A 144 8.87 7.63 -7.53
CA ALA A 144 9.77 8.66 -8.01
C ALA A 144 11.23 8.23 -7.90
N VAL A 145 12.03 8.59 -8.90
CA VAL A 145 13.49 8.65 -8.77
C VAL A 145 13.83 10.06 -8.32
N VAL A 146 14.46 10.19 -7.15
CA VAL A 146 14.92 11.47 -6.62
C VAL A 146 16.44 11.50 -6.59
N GLN A 147 17.00 12.69 -6.68
CA GLN A 147 18.44 12.90 -6.76
C GLN A 147 18.95 13.82 -5.64
N TYR A 148 20.16 13.54 -5.17
CA TYR A 148 20.80 14.26 -4.09
C TYR A 148 22.14 14.84 -4.51
N ARG A 149 22.36 16.09 -4.14
CA ARG A 149 23.63 16.81 -4.22
C ARG A 149 24.74 16.00 -3.57
N ARG A 150 25.87 15.86 -4.26
CA ARG A 150 27.14 15.39 -3.71
C ARG A 150 28.04 16.58 -3.41
N ASP A 151 29.06 16.41 -2.58
CA ASP A 151 29.83 17.56 -2.06
C ASP A 151 30.50 18.38 -3.18
N VAL A 152 30.78 17.77 -4.34
CA VAL A 152 31.39 18.44 -5.52
C VAL A 152 30.45 18.59 -6.72
N PHE A 153 29.23 18.03 -6.67
CA PHE A 153 28.30 18.00 -7.81
C PHE A 153 26.91 18.49 -7.41
N GLY A 154 26.33 19.36 -8.24
CA GLY A 154 25.00 19.94 -8.06
C GLY A 154 24.22 20.05 -9.36
N VAL A 155 23.38 21.08 -9.47
CA VAL A 155 22.58 21.37 -10.68
C VAL A 155 23.48 21.47 -11.92
N GLY A 156 23.05 20.84 -13.02
CA GLY A 156 23.78 20.76 -14.28
C GLY A 156 24.77 19.59 -14.37
N ARG A 157 24.87 18.78 -13.32
CA ARG A 157 25.71 17.55 -13.25
C ARG A 157 24.89 16.37 -12.72
N GLU A 158 23.63 16.26 -13.14
CA GLU A 158 22.66 15.26 -12.65
C GLU A 158 23.16 13.82 -12.85
N GLU A 159 23.93 13.59 -13.90
CA GLU A 159 24.62 12.32 -14.17
C GLU A 159 25.74 11.98 -13.17
N GLU A 160 26.06 12.86 -12.22
CA GLU A 160 27.05 12.61 -11.15
C GLU A 160 26.40 12.49 -9.77
N LEU A 161 25.11 12.82 -9.68
CA LEU A 161 24.37 12.87 -8.43
C LEU A 161 24.02 11.48 -7.91
N HIS A 162 23.72 11.42 -6.61
CA HIS A 162 23.24 10.22 -5.94
C HIS A 162 21.75 10.06 -6.17
N TRP A 163 21.29 8.87 -6.58
CA TRP A 163 19.88 8.61 -6.85
C TRP A 163 19.25 7.69 -5.80
N SER A 164 17.96 7.88 -5.54
CA SER A 164 17.15 6.97 -4.74
C SER A 164 15.74 6.83 -5.31
N ILE A 165 15.05 5.78 -4.90
CA ILE A 165 13.64 5.55 -5.21
C ILE A 165 12.81 5.95 -3.99
N VAL A 166 11.75 6.74 -4.21
CA VAL A 166 10.83 7.21 -3.16
C VAL A 166 9.39 6.90 -3.57
N LEU A 167 8.58 6.44 -2.61
CA LEU A 167 7.14 6.22 -2.79
C LEU A 167 6.35 7.34 -2.15
N GLN A 168 5.61 8.10 -2.96
CA GLN A 168 4.77 9.17 -2.49
C GLN A 168 3.29 8.76 -2.51
N THR A 169 2.71 8.57 -1.34
CA THR A 169 1.26 8.40 -1.17
C THR A 169 0.56 9.74 -1.42
N GLU A 170 -0.65 9.71 -2.01
CA GLU A 170 -1.46 10.91 -2.27
C GLU A 170 -1.89 11.72 -1.03
N SER A 171 -1.70 11.17 0.18
CA SER A 171 -1.92 11.91 1.42
C SER A 171 -1.01 13.15 1.47
N LYS A 172 -1.62 14.35 1.52
CA LYS A 172 -0.98 15.69 1.47
C LYS A 172 0.50 15.67 1.87
N VAL A 173 1.38 15.88 0.88
CA VAL A 173 2.80 16.12 1.11
C VAL A 173 2.93 17.36 1.98
N ASN A 174 3.38 17.17 3.21
CA ASN A 174 3.78 18.25 4.08
C ASN A 174 5.19 17.96 4.59
N SER A 175 5.80 18.95 5.25
CA SER A 175 7.18 18.84 5.75
C SER A 175 7.39 17.71 6.77
N LYS A 176 6.33 17.19 7.39
CA LYS A 176 6.37 16.07 8.34
C LYS A 176 6.14 14.70 7.68
N SER A 177 5.70 14.65 6.42
CA SER A 177 5.48 13.40 5.70
C SER A 177 6.77 12.60 5.60
N ARG A 178 6.65 11.29 5.80
CA ARG A 178 7.73 10.32 5.63
C ARG A 178 7.32 9.35 4.54
N PHE A 179 8.25 9.08 3.63
CA PHE A 179 8.03 8.30 2.42
C PHE A 179 8.97 7.11 2.42
N PRO A 180 8.50 5.89 2.12
CA PRO A 180 9.39 4.76 1.86
C PRO A 180 10.44 5.16 0.84
N CYS A 181 11.71 4.96 1.18
CA CYS A 181 12.84 5.33 0.35
C CYS A 181 13.88 4.20 0.32
N PHE A 182 14.36 3.92 -0.88
CA PHE A 182 15.34 2.90 -1.17
C PHE A 182 16.53 3.53 -1.89
N GLN A 183 17.72 3.32 -1.35
CA GLN A 183 18.97 3.79 -1.95
C GLN A 183 20.10 2.86 -1.58
N VAL A 184 21.13 2.83 -2.41
CA VAL A 184 22.38 2.16 -2.11
C VAL A 184 23.50 3.18 -2.04
N PHE A 185 24.34 3.07 -1.02
CA PHE A 185 25.55 3.88 -0.90
C PHE A 185 26.75 2.99 -0.68
N ASP A 186 27.91 3.48 -1.11
CA ASP A 186 29.17 2.84 -0.83
C ASP A 186 29.75 3.32 0.50
N ARG A 187 30.29 2.38 1.26
CA ARG A 187 31.19 2.64 2.38
C ARG A 187 32.56 2.16 1.97
N THR A 188 33.48 3.12 1.85
CA THR A 188 34.88 2.80 1.63
C THR A 188 35.56 2.64 2.99
N PHE A 189 36.05 1.45 3.27
CA PHE A 189 36.87 1.16 4.44
C PHE A 189 38.35 1.22 4.04
N ASN A 190 39.19 1.80 4.91
CA ASN A 190 40.64 1.88 4.69
C ASN A 190 41.38 0.56 5.00
N ASP A 191 40.65 -0.56 5.04
CA ASP A 191 41.17 -1.88 5.36
C ASP A 191 40.84 -2.88 4.23
N GLU A 192 41.14 -4.16 4.48
CA GLU A 192 40.94 -5.25 3.52
C GLU A 192 39.48 -5.42 3.06
N ARG A 193 38.51 -4.82 3.76
CA ARG A 193 37.09 -4.86 3.36
C ARG A 193 36.80 -3.99 2.13
N GLY A 194 37.68 -3.05 1.80
CA GLY A 194 37.56 -2.21 0.61
C GLY A 194 36.24 -1.42 0.55
N LYS A 195 35.66 -1.35 -0.65
CA LYS A 195 34.38 -0.69 -0.91
C LYS A 195 33.26 -1.70 -0.67
N GLN A 196 32.36 -1.40 0.26
CA GLN A 196 31.17 -2.21 0.51
C GLN A 196 29.91 -1.41 0.19
N TRP A 197 28.96 -2.05 -0.48
CA TRP A 197 27.67 -1.44 -0.75
C TRP A 197 26.61 -1.83 0.28
N GLU A 198 25.80 -0.86 0.69
CA GLU A 198 24.72 -1.08 1.65
C GLU A 198 23.39 -0.61 1.07
N LEU A 199 22.37 -1.47 1.15
CA LEU A 199 20.98 -1.10 0.85
C LEU A 199 20.36 -0.43 2.06
N HIS A 200 19.77 0.74 1.83
CA HIS A 200 19.07 1.51 2.82
C HIS A 200 17.59 1.66 2.46
N ASP A 201 16.76 0.82 3.09
CA ASP A 201 15.30 0.88 3.10
C ASP A 201 14.83 1.57 4.39
N ARG A 202 14.48 2.85 4.30
CA ARG A 202 13.91 3.60 5.43
C ARG A 202 12.92 4.63 4.95
N ASP A 203 11.99 5.00 5.81
CA ASP A 203 11.13 6.13 5.52
C ASP A 203 11.93 7.45 5.67
N VAL A 204 11.86 8.34 4.69
CA VAL A 204 12.58 9.63 4.68
C VAL A 204 11.61 10.80 4.54
N SER A 205 11.98 11.95 5.10
CA SER A 205 11.30 13.22 4.80
C SER A 205 12.17 14.02 3.84
N LEU A 206 11.62 14.38 2.69
CA LEU A 206 12.31 15.19 1.69
C LEU A 206 12.57 16.63 2.17
N ALA A 207 11.84 17.09 3.19
CA ALA A 207 11.98 18.42 3.78
C ALA A 207 13.19 18.56 4.71
N LYS A 208 13.75 17.44 5.20
CA LYS A 208 14.81 17.46 6.23
C LYS A 208 16.18 17.83 5.68
N THR A 209 16.37 17.78 4.37
CA THR A 209 17.68 18.01 3.76
C THR A 209 17.57 18.87 2.51
N ARG A 210 18.44 19.88 2.43
CA ARG A 210 18.63 20.71 1.24
C ARG A 210 19.49 20.01 0.18
N LYS A 211 20.00 18.80 0.47
CA LYS A 211 20.73 18.00 -0.51
C LYS A 211 19.77 17.38 -1.55
N CYS A 212 18.48 17.19 -1.27
CA CYS A 212 17.54 16.67 -2.26
C CYS A 212 17.25 17.75 -3.32
N LEU A 213 17.64 17.48 -4.57
CA LEU A 213 17.46 18.37 -5.72
C LEU A 213 16.26 17.91 -6.58
N GLY A 214 15.22 17.39 -5.93
CA GLY A 214 14.00 16.98 -6.61
C GLY A 214 14.10 15.60 -7.26
N GLY A 215 13.17 15.32 -8.17
CA GLY A 215 13.10 14.03 -8.84
C GLY A 215 12.09 13.97 -9.99
N VAL A 216 11.86 12.76 -10.46
CA VAL A 216 10.93 12.45 -11.55
C VAL A 216 10.02 11.29 -11.17
N TYR A 217 8.72 11.43 -11.38
CA TYR A 217 7.77 10.32 -11.27
C TYR A 217 7.95 9.35 -12.45
N ILE A 218 8.09 8.07 -12.14
CA ILE A 218 8.37 7.02 -13.13
C ILE A 218 7.27 5.96 -13.20
N GLY A 219 6.35 5.94 -12.24
CA GLY A 219 5.34 4.89 -12.15
C GLY A 219 4.40 5.05 -10.98
N VAL A 220 3.54 4.05 -10.81
CA VAL A 220 2.52 3.98 -9.76
C VAL A 220 2.45 2.56 -9.22
N VAL A 221 2.31 2.44 -7.91
CA VAL A 221 2.05 1.18 -7.21
C VAL A 221 0.89 1.38 -6.25
N LYS A 222 0.11 0.32 -6.03
CA LYS A 222 -0.96 0.36 -5.04
C LYS A 222 -0.39 0.35 -3.61
N GLU A 223 -1.02 1.06 -2.68
CA GLU A 223 -0.61 1.10 -1.28
C GLU A 223 -0.55 -0.31 -0.66
N SER A 224 -1.50 -1.18 -1.02
CA SER A 224 -1.51 -2.60 -0.62
C SER A 224 -0.27 -3.37 -1.09
N GLN A 225 0.34 -2.96 -2.21
CA GLN A 225 1.48 -3.62 -2.85
C GLN A 225 2.85 -3.09 -2.37
N ILE A 226 2.90 -2.09 -1.49
CA ILE A 226 4.18 -1.55 -0.98
C ILE A 226 5.03 -2.64 -0.30
N ALA A 227 4.41 -3.60 0.38
CA ALA A 227 5.13 -4.71 1.01
C ALA A 227 5.80 -5.62 -0.05
N LEU A 228 5.08 -5.95 -1.12
CA LEU A 228 5.62 -6.70 -2.25
C LEU A 228 6.72 -5.91 -2.97
N LEU A 229 6.55 -4.59 -3.13
CA LEU A 229 7.58 -3.74 -3.71
C LEU A 229 8.86 -3.78 -2.87
N ARG A 230 8.77 -3.72 -1.53
CA ARG A 230 9.93 -3.92 -0.66
C ARG A 230 10.61 -5.26 -0.92
N GLU A 231 9.84 -6.35 -0.97
CA GLU A 231 10.40 -7.69 -1.26
C GLU A 231 11.13 -7.73 -2.60
N VAL A 232 10.58 -7.10 -3.64
CA VAL A 232 11.24 -6.98 -4.95
C VAL A 232 12.55 -6.20 -4.85
N VAL A 233 12.59 -5.08 -4.14
CA VAL A 233 13.83 -4.31 -3.93
C VAL A 233 14.87 -5.14 -3.18
N HIS A 234 14.48 -5.83 -2.11
CA HIS A 234 15.37 -6.67 -1.31
C HIS A 234 15.85 -7.92 -2.08
N SER A 235 15.13 -8.36 -3.11
CA SER A 235 15.58 -9.43 -4.00
C SER A 235 16.73 -9.01 -4.94
N ASN A 236 17.03 -7.71 -5.04
CA ASN A 236 18.17 -7.18 -5.79
C ASN A 236 19.14 -6.41 -4.87
N PRO A 237 19.83 -7.10 -3.95
CA PRO A 237 20.81 -6.45 -3.08
C PRO A 237 21.96 -5.87 -3.91
N PRO A 238 22.57 -4.76 -3.46
CA PRO A 238 23.78 -4.27 -4.10
C PRO A 238 24.87 -5.34 -3.94
N THR A 239 25.50 -5.69 -5.05
CA THR A 239 26.57 -6.68 -5.11
C THR A 239 27.85 -5.97 -5.51
N ASP A 240 29.00 -6.46 -5.06
CA ASP A 240 30.30 -5.99 -5.54
C ASP A 240 30.47 -6.40 -7.00
N ARG A 241 29.96 -5.54 -7.89
CA ARG A 241 30.05 -5.67 -9.34
C ARG A 241 31.31 -4.98 -9.86
N SER A 242 31.39 -4.84 -11.18
CA SER A 242 32.45 -4.12 -11.89
C SER A 242 32.75 -2.76 -11.26
N ALA A 243 33.99 -2.30 -11.40
CA ALA A 243 34.47 -1.04 -10.82
C ALA A 243 33.66 0.22 -11.21
N GLU A 244 32.97 0.18 -12.36
CA GLU A 244 32.16 1.30 -12.87
C GLU A 244 30.74 1.37 -12.29
N TRP A 245 30.30 0.30 -11.61
CA TRP A 245 28.96 0.20 -11.06
C TRP A 245 28.75 1.20 -9.92
N ASN A 246 27.61 1.87 -9.92
CA ASN A 246 27.26 2.89 -8.92
C ASN A 246 25.77 2.87 -8.55
N CYS A 247 25.39 3.77 -7.62
CA CYS A 247 24.02 3.85 -7.12
C CYS A 247 22.95 4.08 -8.20
N ARG A 248 23.28 4.73 -9.32
CA ARG A 248 22.33 4.94 -10.42
C ARG A 248 22.10 3.67 -11.21
N ASP A 249 23.14 2.85 -11.40
CA ASP A 249 23.01 1.56 -12.05
C ASP A 249 22.09 0.65 -11.25
N TRP A 250 22.23 0.64 -9.91
CA TRP A 250 21.29 -0.06 -9.04
C TRP A 250 19.84 0.43 -9.20
N VAL A 251 19.62 1.75 -9.28
CA VAL A 251 18.28 2.30 -9.50
C VAL A 251 17.71 1.81 -10.83
N MET A 252 18.51 1.77 -11.90
CA MET A 252 18.07 1.25 -13.19
C MET A 252 17.72 -0.24 -13.14
N GLU A 253 18.51 -1.07 -12.44
CA GLU A 253 18.20 -2.48 -12.23
C GLU A 253 16.86 -2.68 -11.49
N VAL A 254 16.61 -1.87 -10.45
CA VAL A 254 15.32 -1.92 -9.74
C VAL A 254 14.15 -1.46 -10.62
N ILE A 255 14.38 -0.47 -11.49
CA ILE A 255 13.38 -0.02 -12.48
C ILE A 255 13.01 -1.17 -13.42
N GLU A 256 13.98 -1.96 -13.91
CA GLU A 256 13.69 -3.14 -14.74
C GLU A 256 12.79 -4.14 -14.00
N LEU A 257 13.05 -4.40 -12.72
CA LEU A 257 12.18 -5.24 -11.89
C LEU A 257 10.77 -4.65 -11.74
N PHE A 258 10.65 -3.33 -11.61
CA PHE A 258 9.36 -2.66 -11.51
C PHE A 258 8.58 -2.67 -12.83
N ILE A 259 9.28 -2.62 -13.97
CA ILE A 259 8.68 -2.81 -15.30
C ILE A 259 8.08 -4.22 -15.41
N LEU A 260 8.80 -5.26 -14.96
CA LEU A 260 8.29 -6.63 -14.95
C LEU A 260 7.05 -6.81 -14.08
N LYS A 261 6.88 -5.98 -13.04
CA LYS A 261 5.68 -5.96 -12.19
C LYS A 261 4.55 -5.07 -12.73
N GLY A 262 4.79 -4.33 -13.80
CA GLY A 262 3.82 -3.39 -14.39
C GLY A 262 3.63 -2.10 -13.59
N TRP A 263 4.53 -1.77 -12.67
CA TRP A 263 4.46 -0.53 -11.87
C TRP A 263 5.09 0.67 -12.56
N VAL A 264 6.03 0.42 -13.48
CA VAL A 264 6.77 1.42 -14.24
C VAL A 264 6.62 1.14 -15.74
N GLY A 265 6.55 2.20 -16.54
CA GLY A 265 6.43 2.07 -18.00
C GLY A 265 7.71 1.51 -18.64
N ALA A 266 7.54 0.63 -19.62
CA ALA A 266 8.64 -0.02 -20.36
C ALA A 266 9.51 0.95 -21.18
N SER A 267 9.12 2.22 -21.31
CA SER A 267 9.90 3.26 -22.00
C SER A 267 11.19 3.64 -21.26
N ILE A 268 11.30 3.35 -19.96
CA ILE A 268 12.46 3.71 -19.13
C ILE A 268 13.52 2.60 -19.20
N HIS A 269 14.37 2.66 -20.22
CA HIS A 269 15.39 1.63 -20.50
C HIS A 269 16.83 2.10 -20.26
N SER A 270 17.05 3.36 -19.89
CA SER A 270 18.38 3.89 -19.60
C SER A 270 18.33 5.16 -18.75
N GLN A 271 19.46 5.51 -18.12
CA GLN A 271 19.61 6.74 -17.34
C GLN A 271 19.30 8.00 -18.17
N SER A 272 19.65 8.00 -19.47
CA SER A 272 19.45 9.15 -20.36
C SER A 272 17.98 9.52 -20.57
N VAL A 273 17.06 8.57 -20.40
CA VAL A 273 15.61 8.85 -20.44
C VAL A 273 15.19 9.72 -19.26
N LEU A 274 15.80 9.54 -18.09
CA LEU A 274 15.45 10.28 -16.87
C LEU A 274 16.12 11.65 -16.79
N LEU A 275 17.33 11.79 -17.33
CA LEU A 275 18.18 12.98 -17.17
C LEU A 275 17.50 14.31 -17.57
N PRO A 276 16.75 14.43 -18.68
CA PRO A 276 16.07 15.67 -19.03
C PRO A 276 15.07 16.13 -17.96
N SER A 277 14.24 15.21 -17.44
CA SER A 277 13.30 15.55 -16.36
C SER A 277 14.00 15.82 -15.03
N LEU A 278 15.05 15.07 -14.71
CA LEU A 278 15.87 15.31 -13.52
C LEU A 278 16.52 16.69 -13.54
N ARG A 279 17.03 17.16 -14.69
CA ARG A 279 17.57 18.51 -14.87
C ARG A 279 16.53 19.61 -14.65
N ARG A 280 15.30 19.39 -15.11
CA ARG A 280 14.19 20.33 -14.85
C ARG A 280 13.86 20.37 -13.36
N ALA A 281 13.80 19.21 -12.72
CA ALA A 281 13.49 19.09 -11.30
C ALA A 281 14.57 19.73 -10.40
N SER A 282 15.85 19.54 -10.72
CA SER A 282 16.97 20.13 -9.97
C SER A 282 16.98 21.64 -10.07
N LEU A 283 16.82 22.18 -11.28
CA LEU A 283 16.76 23.62 -11.50
C LEU A 283 15.58 24.25 -10.75
N ALA A 284 14.37 23.67 -10.88
CA ALA A 284 13.19 24.17 -10.19
C ALA A 284 13.33 24.10 -8.65
N THR A 285 13.93 23.02 -8.14
CA THR A 285 14.21 22.86 -6.71
C THR A 285 15.20 23.90 -6.20
N GLU A 286 16.29 24.13 -6.92
CA GLU A 286 17.32 25.12 -6.56
C GLU A 286 16.74 26.53 -6.50
N THR A 287 15.92 26.91 -7.49
CA THR A 287 15.21 28.19 -7.50
C THR A 287 14.33 28.34 -6.25
N LEU A 288 13.48 27.35 -5.95
CA LEU A 288 12.61 27.39 -4.76
C LEU A 288 13.40 27.43 -3.45
N PHE A 289 14.54 26.74 -3.37
CA PHE A 289 15.40 26.76 -2.19
C PHE A 289 16.06 28.12 -1.96
N SER A 290 16.36 28.85 -3.03
CA SER A 290 16.89 30.21 -2.94
C SER A 290 15.85 31.21 -2.42
N GLU A 291 14.58 30.97 -2.71
CA GLU A 291 13.46 31.84 -2.33
C GLU A 291 12.91 31.54 -0.93
N SER A 292 12.95 30.28 -0.49
CA SER A 292 12.35 29.86 0.78
C SER A 292 13.14 28.79 1.53
N SER A 293 13.30 29.00 2.84
CA SER A 293 13.89 28.03 3.77
C SER A 293 13.00 26.80 4.03
N SER A 294 11.69 26.92 3.79
CA SER A 294 10.71 25.85 4.01
C SER A 294 10.26 25.15 2.73
N ALA A 295 10.79 25.56 1.57
CA ALA A 295 10.48 24.93 0.28
C ALA A 295 10.81 23.43 0.28
N LEU A 296 9.98 22.67 -0.44
CA LEU A 296 10.16 21.24 -0.67
C LEU A 296 10.82 21.00 -2.03
N PRO A 297 11.57 19.90 -2.19
CA PRO A 297 12.07 19.48 -3.50
C PRO A 297 10.93 19.28 -4.51
N VAL A 298 11.17 19.66 -5.76
CA VAL A 298 10.21 19.52 -6.85
C VAL A 298 10.36 18.14 -7.48
N ILE A 299 9.26 17.40 -7.60
CA ILE A 299 9.21 16.16 -8.36
C ILE A 299 8.31 16.40 -9.58
N VAL A 300 8.85 16.19 -10.77
CA VAL A 300 8.16 16.44 -12.04
C VAL A 300 7.69 15.14 -12.68
N ASP A 301 6.78 15.22 -13.64
CA ASP A 301 6.45 14.07 -14.47
C ASP A 301 7.57 13.79 -15.50
N LEU A 302 7.69 12.53 -15.90
CA LEU A 302 8.63 12.12 -16.95
C LEU A 302 8.25 12.80 -18.28
N ALA A 303 9.24 13.33 -19.00
CA ALA A 303 9.08 14.04 -20.27
C ALA A 303 8.91 13.08 -21.45
#